data_AF-A0A2N1PHC0-F1
#
_entry.id   AF-A0A2N1PHC0-F1
#
_cell.length_a   1.000
_cell.length_b   1.000
_cell.length_c   1.000
_cell.angle_alpha   90.00
_cell.angle_beta   90.00
_cell.angle_gamma   90.00
#
_symmetry.space_group_name_H-M   'P 1'
#
loop_
_entity.id
_entity.type
_entity.pdbx_description
1 polymer ?
#
loop_
_entity_poly.entity_id
_entity_poly.type
_entity_poly.pdbx_seq_one_letter_code
_entity_poly.pdbx_strand_id
1 'polypeptide(L)' 'MTSSDHMTGSDRIAEVVRSYHCDYVHNIQGDEPLLIPEIIDEVIIALVTDKKQVMTTSCYRIT' A
#
# COMPACT_ATOMS: atom_id res chain seq x y z
N MET A 1 -12.62 1.35 12.48
CA MET A 1 -11.24 0.90 12.75
C MET A 1 -11.24 -0.61 12.72
N THR A 2 -10.19 -1.24 12.18
CA THR A 2 -10.04 -2.70 12.11
C THR A 2 -9.78 -3.33 13.48
N SER A 3 -9.81 -4.66 13.57
CA SER A 3 -9.57 -5.40 14.83
C SER A 3 -8.27 -4.99 15.53
N SER A 4 -8.29 -4.97 16.87
CA SER A 4 -7.12 -4.76 17.72
C SER A 4 -6.16 -5.97 17.75
N ASP A 5 -6.64 -7.13 17.34
CA ASP A 5 -5.88 -8.39 17.42
C ASP A 5 -4.92 -8.58 16.24
N HIS A 6 -4.94 -7.66 15.27
CA HIS A 6 -4.05 -7.67 14.12
C HIS A 6 -2.61 -7.36 14.52
N MET A 7 -1.69 -8.28 14.18
CA MET A 7 -0.28 -8.17 14.50
C MET A 7 0.48 -7.24 13.53
N THR A 8 -0.02 -7.07 12.31
CA THR A 8 0.63 -6.29 11.26
C THR A 8 -0.33 -5.34 10.54
N GLY A 9 0.23 -4.38 9.81
CA GLY A 9 -0.56 -3.52 8.90
C GLY A 9 -1.24 -4.32 7.78
N SER A 10 -0.58 -5.35 7.26
CA SER A 10 -1.14 -6.22 6.22
C SER A 10 -2.37 -7.00 6.69
N ASP A 11 -2.42 -7.42 7.96
CA ASP A 11 -3.61 -8.08 8.51
C ASP A 11 -4.81 -7.13 8.55
N ARG A 12 -4.57 -5.86 8.91
CA ARG A 12 -5.61 -4.81 8.89
C ARG A 12 -6.11 -4.56 7.47
N ILE A 13 -5.21 -4.48 6.50
CA ILE A 13 -5.56 -4.34 5.08
C ILE A 13 -6.41 -5.53 4.64
N ALA A 14 -5.99 -6.75 4.96
CA ALA A 14 -6.71 -7.97 4.62
C ALA A 14 -8.13 -7.99 5.21
N GLU A 15 -8.35 -7.46 6.42
CA GLU A 15 -9.70 -7.28 6.98
C GLU A 15 -10.54 -6.31 6.12
N VAL A 16 -10.00 -5.13 5.81
CA VAL A 16 -10.73 -4.09 5.06
C VAL A 16 -11.14 -4.59 3.69
N VAL A 17 -10.21 -5.19 2.95
CA VAL A 17 -10.45 -5.54 1.54
C VAL A 17 -11.35 -6.76 1.34
N ARG A 18 -11.68 -7.52 2.40
CA ARG A 18 -12.69 -8.60 2.32
C ARG A 18 -14.04 -8.13 1.78
N SER A 19 -14.36 -6.85 1.96
CA SER A 19 -15.62 -6.26 1.51
C SER A 19 -15.54 -5.64 0.10
N TYR A 20 -14.40 -5.76 -0.58
CA TYR A 20 -14.14 -5.12 -1.87
C TYR A 20 -13.60 -6.14 -2.88
N HIS A 21 -13.99 -5.99 -4.15
CA HIS A 21 -13.40 -6.75 -5.24
C HIS A 21 -12.32 -5.89 -5.92
N CYS A 22 -11.06 -6.14 -5.60
CA CYS A 22 -9.92 -5.43 -6.17
C CYS A 22 -8.75 -6.39 -6.44
N ASP A 23 -8.03 -6.16 -7.54
CA ASP A 23 -6.82 -6.91 -7.88
C ASP A 23 -5.59 -6.41 -7.12
N TYR A 24 -5.57 -5.10 -6.83
CA TYR A 24 -4.45 -4.41 -6.18
C TYR A 24 -4.95 -3.52 -5.05
N VAL A 25 -4.14 -3.42 -4.00
CA VAL A 25 -4.40 -2.58 -2.83
C VAL A 25 -3.17 -1.69 -2.60
N HIS A 26 -3.38 -0.38 -2.57
CA HIS A 26 -2.34 0.56 -2.21
C HIS A 26 -2.59 1.06 -0.78
N ASN A 27 -1.65 0.80 0.12
CA ASN A 27 -1.75 1.23 1.51
C ASN A 27 -1.01 2.56 1.72
N ILE A 28 -1.77 3.64 1.91
CA ILE A 28 -1.21 4.97 2.21
C ILE A 28 -1.23 5.15 3.74
N GLN A 29 -0.06 5.37 4.34
CA GLN A 29 0.02 5.68 5.77
C GLN A 29 -0.38 7.14 6.02
N GLY A 30 -1.22 7.36 7.03
CA GLY A 30 -1.75 8.69 7.35
C GLY A 30 -0.75 9.63 8.04
N ASP A 31 0.40 9.11 8.44
CA ASP A 31 1.51 9.83 9.07
C ASP A 31 2.60 10.27 8.06
N GLU A 32 2.32 10.16 6.75
CA GLU A 32 3.17 10.64 5.65
C GLU A 32 2.61 11.95 5.04
N PRO A 33 2.68 13.10 5.73
CA PRO A 33 2.08 14.35 5.25
C PRO A 33 2.81 14.96 4.04
N LEU A 34 4.02 14.48 3.73
CA LEU A 34 4.85 14.95 2.63
C LEU A 34 4.82 14.01 1.42
N LEU A 35 3.88 13.04 1.40
CA LEU A 35 3.73 12.15 0.27
C LEU A 35 3.43 12.96 -1.01
N ILE A 36 4.35 12.87 -1.96
CA ILE A 36 4.23 13.53 -3.27
C ILE A 36 3.44 12.58 -4.19
N PRO A 37 2.39 13.02 -4.91
CA PRO A 37 1.53 12.14 -5.70
C PRO A 37 2.27 11.26 -6.71
N GLU A 38 3.36 11.73 -7.29
CA GLU A 38 4.18 11.00 -8.26
C GLU A 38 4.75 9.70 -7.68
N ILE A 39 4.98 9.63 -6.37
CA ILE A 39 5.44 8.41 -5.69
C ILE A 39 4.38 7.31 -5.76
N ILE A 40 3.09 7.67 -5.72
CA ILE A 40 1.99 6.71 -5.84
C ILE A 40 2.04 6.05 -7.22
N ASP A 41 2.21 6.85 -8.27
CA ASP A 41 2.30 6.36 -9.64
C ASP A 41 3.51 5.44 -9.83
N GLU A 42 4.68 5.82 -9.31
CA GLU A 42 5.91 5.00 -9.38
C GLU A 42 5.75 3.64 -8.72
N VAL A 43 5.14 3.58 -7.53
CA VAL A 43 4.88 2.32 -6.81
C VAL A 43 3.95 1.42 -7.59
N ILE A 44 2.89 1.98 -8.17
CA ILE A 44 1.92 1.22 -8.98
C ILE A 44 2.60 0.66 -10.22
N ILE A 45 3.34 1.50 -10.96
CA ILE A 45 4.05 1.08 -12.18
C ILE A 45 5.02 -0.05 -11.87
N ALA A 46 5.80 0.07 -10.79
CA ALA A 46 6.77 -0.95 -10.39
C ALA A 46 6.09 -2.29 -10.03
N LEU A 47 4.91 -2.25 -9.39
CA LEU A 47 4.14 -3.46 -9.07
C LEU A 47 3.57 -4.13 -10.33
N VAL A 48 2.96 -3.36 -11.25
CA VAL A 48 2.24 -3.95 -12.41
C VAL A 48 3.15 -4.33 -13.57
N THR A 49 4.38 -3.79 -13.63
CA THR A 49 5.32 -4.06 -14.71
C THR A 49 5.89 -5.48 -14.64
N ASP A 50 6.20 -5.99 -13.44
CA ASP A 50 6.62 -7.37 -13.25
C ASP A 50 5.48 -8.20 -12.65
N LYS A 51 4.90 -9.09 -13.48
CA LYS A 51 3.81 -9.99 -13.04
C LYS A 51 4.21 -11.00 -11.95
N LYS A 52 5.50 -11.14 -11.65
CA LYS A 52 5.99 -11.95 -10.52
C LYS A 52 6.04 -11.17 -9.21
N GLN A 53 5.93 -9.84 -9.27
CA GLN A 53 5.98 -8.97 -8.11
C GLN A 53 4.65 -9.04 -7.35
N VAL A 54 4.73 -9.29 -6.04
CA VAL A 54 3.55 -9.39 -5.17
C VAL A 54 3.39 -8.19 -4.25
N MET A 55 4.43 -7.35 -4.13
CA MET A 55 4.46 -6.18 -3.27
C MET A 55 5.54 -5.20 -3.74
N THR A 56 5.28 -3.91 -3.60
CA THR A 56 6.24 -2.83 -3.81
C THR A 56 6.12 -1.84 -2.66
N THR A 57 7.24 -1.19 -2.31
CA THR A 57 7.28 -0.13 -1.30
C THR A 57 8.14 1.01 -1.83
N SER A 58 7.64 2.24 -1.76
CA SER A 58 8.41 3.44 -2.12
C SER A 58 9.52 3.71 -1.11
N CYS A 59 10.64 4.24 -1.60
CA CYS A 59 11.68 4.83 -0.77
C CYS A 59 12.19 6.08 -1.49
N TYR A 60 12.06 7.24 -0.85
CA TYR A 60 12.46 8.53 -1.39
C TYR A 60 13.27 9.30 -0.37
N ARG A 61 14.13 10.19 -0.87
CA ARG A 61 14.90 11.10 -0.02
C ARG A 61 14.03 12.30 0.32
N ILE A 62 13.86 12.56 1.61
CA ILE A 62 13.29 13.80 2.11
C ILE A 62 14.41 14.85 2.09
N THR A 63 14.22 15.93 1.35
CA THR A 63 15.14 17.09 1.29
C THR A 63 14.63 18.25 2.09
#